data_AF-A0A1E1MEX5-F1
#
_entry.id   AF-A0A1E1MEX5-F1
#
_cell.length_a   1.000
_cell.length_b   1.000
_cell.length_c   1.000
_cell.angle_alpha   90.00
_cell.angle_beta   90.00
_cell.angle_gamma   90.00
#
_symmetry.space_group_name_H-M   'P 1'
#
loop_
_entity.id
_entity.type
_entity.pdbx_description
1 polymer ?
#
loop_
_entity_poly.entity_id
_entity_poly.type
_entity_poly.pdbx_seq_one_letter_code
_entity_poly.pdbx_strand_id
1 'polypeptide(L)'
;MRPTPLNRRERTPSTLLTTYLLLNLIQAALSYSTNPYFARNANPKPRPARSGPPTKRDGNAPLRISNNCEQTIWPGIGTQAGTGAGTGGFELAAGEVKELTVSSDWQGRVWGRTNCSFNELGTGASNLNGNNGAGAACTTGDCAGVLSCVLTGETPVTLAEFDLAGGSAGDQVFYDISLVDGYNIPMGIKYIPGDNPKLKDIPPNLTNCACIATSGWLAEPSDSGTSGNASTTQFPLPYEAKYTNEKVSDWCPWDLQKSQPTKPGDGVYPYPDDKIQRPIFDPCLSACSKSNSPEDCCTGKYNDPKVCKPNLYSKNAKAVCPDAYSFAFDDQTSTFIIPAGGGWEIDFCPAGRSTNILATFKAQMQSLSQEKQMSKAILADCMNITIIEQHANAAEEKRVDRSLSLGALVVVVAWLVLW
;
A
#
# COMPACT_ATOMS: atom_id res chain seq x y z
N MET A 1 75.86 4.86 -17.67
CA MET A 1 75.37 5.55 -16.45
C MET A 1 74.05 6.21 -16.80
N ARG A 2 72.96 5.78 -16.15
CA ARG A 2 71.58 6.25 -16.41
C ARG A 2 71.36 7.63 -15.79
N PRO A 3 70.63 8.55 -16.44
CA PRO A 3 70.03 9.69 -15.76
C PRO A 3 68.68 9.31 -15.15
N THR A 4 68.47 9.78 -13.93
CA THR A 4 67.28 9.65 -13.07
C THR A 4 66.07 10.41 -13.63
N PRO A 5 64.83 9.89 -13.54
CA PRO A 5 63.63 10.68 -13.79
C PRO A 5 63.05 11.28 -12.50
N LEU A 6 62.43 12.45 -12.70
CA LEU A 6 61.86 13.37 -11.72
C LEU A 6 60.65 12.80 -10.95
N ASN A 7 60.58 13.18 -9.68
CA ASN A 7 59.46 12.95 -8.75
C ASN A 7 58.15 13.54 -9.28
N ARG A 8 57.14 12.70 -9.55
CA ARG A 8 55.76 13.14 -9.83
C ARG A 8 54.98 13.14 -8.52
N ARG A 9 54.68 14.35 -8.04
CA ARG A 9 53.85 14.63 -6.86
C ARG A 9 52.45 14.06 -7.09
N GLU A 10 52.02 13.10 -6.27
CA GLU A 10 50.63 12.63 -6.22
C GLU A 10 49.72 13.79 -5.81
N ARG A 11 48.71 14.10 -6.65
CA ARG A 11 47.59 14.95 -6.27
C ARG A 11 46.52 14.05 -5.66
N THR A 12 46.23 14.27 -4.39
CA THR A 12 45.03 13.76 -3.72
C THR A 12 43.77 14.28 -4.42
N PRO A 13 42.77 13.43 -4.71
CA PRO A 13 41.48 13.91 -5.19
C PRO A 13 40.68 14.54 -4.05
N SER A 14 40.06 15.65 -4.40
CA SER A 14 39.38 16.62 -3.56
C SER A 14 38.21 16.08 -2.73
N THR A 15 38.14 16.62 -1.51
CA THR A 15 37.03 16.70 -0.53
C THR A 15 35.73 17.33 -1.04
N LEU A 16 35.49 17.36 -2.36
CA LEU A 16 34.32 17.96 -3.01
C LEU A 16 33.26 16.94 -3.48
N LEU A 17 33.60 15.64 -3.58
CA LEU A 17 32.62 14.60 -3.91
C LEU A 17 31.82 14.11 -2.71
N THR A 18 32.35 14.23 -1.49
CA THR A 18 31.68 13.76 -0.27
C THR A 18 30.56 14.69 0.19
N THR A 19 30.60 15.98 -0.16
CA THR A 19 29.53 16.94 0.18
C THR A 19 28.31 16.81 -0.73
N TYR A 20 28.46 16.43 -2.00
CA TYR A 20 27.32 16.24 -2.92
C TYR A 20 26.50 14.96 -2.62
N LEU A 21 27.14 13.90 -2.11
CA LEU A 21 26.43 12.69 -1.66
C LEU A 21 25.67 12.92 -0.35
N LEU A 22 26.21 13.73 0.57
CA LEU A 22 25.54 14.05 1.83
C LEU A 22 24.31 14.95 1.63
N LEU A 23 24.31 15.89 0.67
CA LEU A 23 23.15 16.75 0.42
C LEU A 23 21.95 15.99 -0.18
N ASN A 24 22.16 14.99 -1.05
CA ASN A 24 21.06 14.19 -1.61
C ASN A 24 20.52 13.14 -0.61
N LEU A 25 21.36 12.64 0.31
CA LEU A 25 20.90 11.79 1.42
C LEU A 25 20.03 12.55 2.42
N ILE A 26 20.28 13.85 2.64
CA ILE A 26 19.44 14.69 3.51
C ILE A 26 18.07 14.96 2.86
N GLN A 27 18.02 15.11 1.53
CA GLN A 27 16.74 15.34 0.83
C GLN A 27 15.86 14.06 0.78
N ALA A 28 16.48 12.88 0.69
CA ALA A 28 15.79 11.59 0.85
C ALA A 28 15.40 11.29 2.32
N ALA A 29 16.22 11.73 3.29
CA ALA A 29 15.90 11.62 4.72
C ALA A 29 14.78 12.58 5.16
N LEU A 30 14.62 13.72 4.50
CA LEU A 30 13.51 14.65 4.71
C LEU A 30 12.18 14.12 4.14
N SER A 31 12.21 13.25 3.13
CA SER A 31 11.05 12.45 2.72
C SER A 31 10.60 11.45 3.79
N TYR A 32 11.49 11.11 4.73
CA TYR A 32 11.24 10.18 5.82
C TYR A 32 10.65 10.87 7.07
N SER A 33 10.79 12.20 7.21
CA SER A 33 10.41 12.90 8.45
C SER A 33 9.19 13.80 8.35
N THR A 34 8.66 14.09 7.18
CA THR A 34 7.43 14.89 7.04
C THR A 34 6.62 14.47 5.84
N ASN A 35 5.94 13.32 5.94
CA ASN A 35 4.63 13.25 5.32
C ASN A 35 3.65 13.98 6.27
N PRO A 36 3.16 15.19 5.93
CA PRO A 36 2.22 15.93 6.78
C PRO A 36 0.89 15.19 7.00
N TYR A 37 0.65 14.05 6.34
CA TYR A 37 -0.60 13.28 6.42
C TYR A 37 -0.67 12.27 7.55
N PHE A 38 0.45 11.97 8.21
CA PHE A 38 0.41 11.43 9.57
C PHE A 38 0.38 12.61 10.55
N ALA A 39 -0.70 13.39 10.54
CA ALA A 39 -1.02 14.34 11.61
C ALA A 39 -1.38 13.56 12.89
N ARG A 40 -0.38 12.91 13.46
CA ARG A 40 -0.41 12.28 14.76
C ARG A 40 -0.65 13.36 15.80
N ASN A 41 -1.64 13.08 16.65
CA ASN A 41 -1.59 13.27 18.09
C ASN A 41 -1.13 14.67 18.54
N ALA A 42 -1.96 15.43 19.26
CA ALA A 42 -1.55 16.78 19.72
C ALA A 42 -0.34 16.81 20.69
N ASN A 43 0.28 15.66 21.00
CA ASN A 43 1.64 15.49 21.56
C ASN A 43 1.92 13.97 21.74
N PRO A 44 2.33 13.20 20.72
CA PRO A 44 2.83 11.86 21.00
C PRO A 44 4.22 12.03 21.62
N LYS A 45 4.51 11.37 22.75
CA LYS A 45 5.91 11.27 23.20
C LYS A 45 6.76 10.81 22.01
N PRO A 46 7.92 11.42 21.74
CA PRO A 46 8.76 10.99 20.62
C PRO A 46 9.09 9.51 20.81
N ARG A 47 8.60 8.67 19.89
CA ARG A 47 8.88 7.24 19.82
C ARG A 47 10.04 7.05 18.84
N PRO A 48 11.30 6.95 19.31
CA PRO A 48 12.42 6.78 18.40
C PRO A 48 12.30 5.44 17.66
N ALA A 49 12.63 5.44 16.37
CA ALA A 49 12.79 4.23 15.60
C ALA A 49 14.01 3.46 16.11
N ARG A 50 13.81 2.18 16.46
CA ARG A 50 14.85 1.26 16.93
C ARG A 50 14.90 0.05 16.03
N SER A 51 16.11 -0.42 15.73
CA SER A 51 16.27 -1.74 15.12
C SER A 51 15.77 -2.80 16.08
N GLY A 52 15.14 -3.83 15.53
CA GLY A 52 14.66 -4.99 16.29
C GLY A 52 15.63 -6.16 16.34
N PRO A 53 15.12 -7.34 16.72
CA PRO A 53 13.73 -7.60 17.15
C PRO A 53 13.39 -6.96 18.52
N PRO A 54 12.11 -6.79 18.87
CA PRO A 54 11.69 -6.26 20.16
C PRO A 54 12.08 -7.19 21.33
N THR A 55 12.30 -6.61 22.51
CA THR A 55 12.43 -7.36 23.76
C THR A 55 11.06 -7.54 24.42
N LYS A 56 10.96 -8.44 25.42
CA LYS A 56 9.72 -8.59 26.22
C LYS A 56 9.18 -7.28 26.80
N ARG A 57 10.04 -6.28 27.06
CA ARG A 57 9.63 -4.98 27.60
C ARG A 57 8.99 -4.07 26.55
N ASP A 58 9.31 -4.27 25.28
CA ASP A 58 8.77 -3.50 24.16
C ASP A 58 7.39 -4.01 23.69
N GLY A 59 6.92 -5.13 24.26
CA GLY A 59 5.81 -5.90 23.72
C GLY A 59 6.22 -6.72 22.50
N ASN A 60 5.44 -7.75 22.19
CA ASN A 60 5.72 -8.69 21.09
C ASN A 60 4.47 -8.83 20.22
N ALA A 61 4.20 -7.86 19.36
CA ALA A 61 3.13 -7.98 18.37
C ALA A 61 3.62 -8.89 17.23
N PRO A 62 2.94 -10.02 16.94
CA PRO A 62 3.28 -10.84 15.79
C PRO A 62 3.17 -10.05 14.48
N LEU A 63 4.17 -10.20 13.61
CA LEU A 63 4.15 -9.69 12.24
C LEU A 63 4.50 -10.85 11.31
N ARG A 64 3.50 -11.44 10.69
CA ARG A 64 3.61 -12.56 9.77
C ARG A 64 3.61 -12.04 8.34
N ILE A 65 4.48 -12.56 7.48
CA ILE A 65 4.56 -12.16 6.08
C ILE A 65 4.45 -13.41 5.21
N SER A 66 3.39 -13.48 4.41
CA SER A 66 3.05 -14.63 3.58
C SER A 66 3.23 -14.29 2.10
N ASN A 67 3.82 -15.19 1.32
CA ASN A 67 3.88 -15.07 -0.14
C ASN A 67 2.97 -16.09 -0.81
N ASN A 68 1.76 -15.67 -1.21
CA ASN A 68 0.84 -16.47 -2.03
C ASN A 68 0.98 -16.18 -3.53
N CYS A 69 1.99 -15.40 -3.93
CA CYS A 69 2.30 -15.18 -5.34
C CYS A 69 2.93 -16.46 -5.94
N GLU A 70 2.82 -16.63 -7.25
CA GLU A 70 3.44 -17.76 -7.97
C GLU A 70 4.97 -17.64 -8.06
N GLN A 71 5.52 -16.47 -7.72
CA GLN A 71 6.93 -16.14 -7.85
C GLN A 71 7.53 -15.75 -6.50
N THR A 72 8.85 -15.89 -6.39
CA THR A 72 9.61 -15.31 -5.28
C THR A 72 9.44 -13.80 -5.24
N ILE A 73 9.24 -13.28 -4.04
CA ILE A 73 9.21 -11.84 -3.76
C ILE A 73 10.26 -11.50 -2.72
N TRP A 74 10.58 -10.22 -2.59
CA TRP A 74 11.48 -9.73 -1.54
C TRP A 74 10.75 -8.71 -0.68
N PRO A 75 10.09 -9.09 0.42
CA PRO A 75 9.43 -8.12 1.28
C PRO A 75 10.43 -7.08 1.81
N GLY A 76 10.01 -5.83 1.87
CA GLY A 76 10.69 -4.72 2.53
C GLY A 76 9.91 -4.32 3.79
N ILE A 77 10.64 -3.95 4.84
CA ILE A 77 10.06 -3.48 6.12
C ILE A 77 10.75 -2.18 6.51
N GLY A 78 9.97 -1.12 6.65
CA GLY A 78 10.42 0.19 7.11
C GLY A 78 9.89 0.48 8.49
N THR A 79 10.76 0.73 9.47
CA THR A 79 10.35 1.17 10.81
C THR A 79 10.47 2.69 10.90
N GLN A 80 9.40 3.35 11.32
CA GLN A 80 9.31 4.80 11.51
C GLN A 80 9.27 5.19 12.98
N ALA A 81 8.69 4.34 13.83
CA ALA A 81 8.68 4.49 15.28
C ALA A 81 8.58 3.14 15.99
N GLY A 82 9.00 3.07 17.26
CA GLY A 82 9.02 1.83 18.01
C GLY A 82 10.21 0.94 17.62
N THR A 83 10.17 -0.34 18.01
CA THR A 83 11.20 -1.33 17.71
C THR A 83 10.74 -2.23 16.56
N GLY A 84 11.50 -2.25 15.47
CA GLY A 84 11.19 -3.01 14.26
C GLY A 84 11.38 -4.52 14.39
N ALA A 85 11.35 -5.22 13.25
CA ALA A 85 11.45 -6.69 13.19
C ALA A 85 12.88 -7.25 13.31
N GLY A 86 13.90 -6.38 13.27
CA GLY A 86 15.32 -6.79 13.21
C GLY A 86 15.83 -7.13 11.81
N THR A 87 14.98 -6.99 10.79
CA THR A 87 15.36 -7.00 9.38
C THR A 87 14.57 -5.91 8.64
N GLY A 88 15.22 -5.28 7.65
CA GLY A 88 14.57 -4.35 6.72
C GLY A 88 14.07 -5.03 5.44
N GLY A 89 14.36 -6.32 5.25
CA GLY A 89 13.93 -7.06 4.09
C GLY A 89 14.63 -8.40 3.92
N PHE A 90 14.02 -9.30 3.16
CA PHE A 90 14.47 -10.67 2.97
C PHE A 90 13.87 -11.23 1.68
N GLU A 91 14.38 -12.37 1.22
CA GLU A 91 13.78 -13.17 0.16
C GLU A 91 12.70 -14.09 0.73
N LEU A 92 11.59 -14.24 0.02
CA LEU A 92 10.48 -15.11 0.41
C LEU A 92 9.97 -15.87 -0.81
N ALA A 93 10.20 -17.19 -0.86
CA ALA A 93 9.79 -18.01 -2.00
C ALA A 93 8.26 -18.16 -2.07
N ALA A 94 7.75 -18.60 -3.23
CA ALA A 94 6.33 -18.85 -3.42
C ALA A 94 5.80 -19.89 -2.41
N GLY A 95 4.69 -19.58 -1.73
CA GLY A 95 4.09 -20.40 -0.69
C GLY A 95 4.78 -20.33 0.68
N GLU A 96 5.87 -19.58 0.82
CA GLU A 96 6.57 -19.44 2.10
C GLU A 96 5.95 -18.36 2.99
N VAL A 97 6.20 -18.52 4.29
CA VAL A 97 5.77 -17.59 5.35
C VAL A 97 6.96 -17.26 6.23
N LYS A 98 7.14 -15.98 6.57
CA LYS A 98 8.10 -15.51 7.55
C LYS A 98 7.38 -15.00 8.80
N GLU A 99 7.71 -15.58 9.95
CA GLU A 99 7.24 -15.11 11.25
C GLU A 99 8.23 -14.11 11.84
N LEU A 100 7.75 -12.90 12.16
CA LEU A 100 8.51 -11.82 12.79
C LEU A 100 7.73 -11.27 13.99
N THR A 101 8.38 -10.37 14.74
CA THR A 101 7.74 -9.64 15.83
C THR A 101 8.17 -8.18 15.78
N VAL A 102 7.25 -7.27 16.11
CA VAL A 102 7.52 -5.84 16.29
C VAL A 102 7.03 -5.40 17.67
N SER A 103 7.48 -4.25 18.15
CA SER A 103 7.00 -3.73 19.44
C SER A 103 5.52 -3.39 19.39
N SER A 104 4.84 -3.39 20.53
CA SER A 104 3.41 -3.03 20.60
C SER A 104 3.12 -1.58 20.22
N ASP A 105 4.15 -0.73 20.19
CA ASP A 105 4.08 0.67 19.77
C ASP A 105 4.71 0.90 18.38
N TRP A 106 4.91 -0.15 17.60
CA TRP A 106 5.53 -0.04 16.28
C TRP A 106 4.70 0.81 15.33
N GLN A 107 5.40 1.65 14.57
CA GLN A 107 4.87 2.27 13.37
C GLN A 107 5.82 1.97 12.23
N GLY A 108 5.26 1.55 11.12
CA GLY A 108 6.06 1.27 9.95
C GLY A 108 5.23 0.85 8.76
N ARG A 109 5.95 0.34 7.77
CA ARG A 109 5.40 -0.08 6.49
C ARG A 109 5.97 -1.42 6.07
N VAL A 110 5.17 -2.20 5.37
CA VAL A 110 5.59 -3.44 4.70
C VAL A 110 5.20 -3.34 3.22
N TRP A 111 6.07 -3.78 2.33
CA TRP A 111 5.81 -3.80 0.88
C TRP A 111 6.50 -4.97 0.19
N GLY A 112 6.05 -5.31 -1.02
CA GLY A 112 6.62 -6.39 -1.81
C GLY A 112 7.51 -5.83 -2.92
N ARG A 113 8.71 -6.41 -3.07
CA ARG A 113 9.60 -6.13 -4.20
C ARG A 113 9.60 -7.30 -5.17
N THR A 114 9.64 -7.01 -6.46
CA THR A 114 9.54 -8.02 -7.52
C THR A 114 10.76 -8.00 -8.43
N ASN A 115 11.08 -9.19 -8.96
CA ASN A 115 12.17 -9.42 -9.90
C ASN A 115 13.48 -8.77 -9.45
N CYS A 116 13.96 -9.21 -8.28
CA CYS A 116 15.17 -8.69 -7.65
C CYS A 116 16.40 -9.56 -7.92
N SER A 117 17.57 -8.94 -7.94
CA SER A 117 18.86 -9.63 -7.94
C SER A 117 19.89 -8.84 -7.13
N PHE A 118 20.39 -9.44 -6.05
CA PHE A 118 21.34 -8.82 -5.13
C PHE A 118 22.74 -9.45 -5.27
N ASN A 119 23.76 -8.73 -4.81
CA ASN A 119 25.06 -9.34 -4.54
C ASN A 119 24.99 -10.33 -3.36
N GLU A 120 26.02 -11.15 -3.17
CA GLU A 120 26.04 -12.19 -2.12
C GLU A 120 25.82 -11.66 -0.69
N LEU A 121 26.19 -10.40 -0.43
CA LEU A 121 26.06 -9.77 0.88
C LEU A 121 24.70 -9.07 1.08
N GLY A 122 23.86 -8.97 0.04
CA GLY A 122 22.63 -8.19 0.07
C GLY A 122 22.83 -6.68 0.22
N THR A 123 24.03 -6.16 -0.03
CA THR A 123 24.40 -4.73 0.17
C THR A 123 24.29 -3.90 -1.10
N GLY A 124 23.90 -4.49 -2.21
CA GLY A 124 23.75 -3.82 -3.50
C GLY A 124 23.19 -4.76 -4.56
N ALA A 125 22.95 -4.20 -5.75
CA ALA A 125 22.48 -4.96 -6.90
C ALA A 125 23.52 -6.02 -7.33
N SER A 126 23.03 -7.08 -7.98
CA SER A 126 23.91 -8.10 -8.54
C SER A 126 24.75 -7.56 -9.71
N ASN A 127 26.01 -8.04 -9.80
CA ASN A 127 26.91 -7.73 -10.92
C ASN A 127 26.68 -8.64 -12.14
N LEU A 128 25.77 -9.62 -12.05
CA LEU A 128 25.54 -10.62 -13.11
C LEU A 128 25.12 -9.99 -14.44
N ASN A 129 24.52 -8.80 -14.41
CA ASN A 129 24.10 -8.06 -15.61
C ASN A 129 25.13 -7.01 -16.09
N GLY A 130 26.37 -7.03 -15.58
CA GLY A 130 27.42 -6.06 -15.96
C GLY A 130 27.32 -4.71 -15.23
N ASN A 131 26.40 -4.58 -14.27
CA ASN A 131 26.32 -3.43 -13.39
C ASN A 131 27.44 -3.53 -12.35
N ASN A 132 28.07 -2.42 -11.97
CA ASN A 132 29.11 -2.37 -10.93
C ASN A 132 28.56 -2.52 -9.49
N GLY A 133 27.40 -3.17 -9.34
CA GLY A 133 26.67 -3.33 -8.09
C GLY A 133 25.88 -2.09 -7.67
N ALA A 134 25.84 -1.05 -8.51
CA ALA A 134 25.10 0.17 -8.28
C ALA A 134 23.71 0.14 -8.93
N GLY A 135 22.80 0.95 -8.38
CA GLY A 135 21.44 1.12 -8.89
C GLY A 135 20.42 0.18 -8.24
N ALA A 136 19.25 0.10 -8.85
CA ALA A 136 18.16 -0.74 -8.37
C ALA A 136 18.51 -2.23 -8.50
N ALA A 137 18.26 -2.99 -7.45
CA ALA A 137 18.33 -4.44 -7.46
C ALA A 137 17.02 -5.07 -7.90
N CYS A 138 15.90 -4.38 -7.69
CA CYS A 138 14.54 -4.83 -7.98
C CYS A 138 13.88 -4.05 -9.11
N THR A 139 12.94 -4.71 -9.82
CA THR A 139 12.13 -4.04 -10.84
C THR A 139 11.08 -3.13 -10.23
N THR A 140 10.47 -3.50 -9.09
CA THR A 140 9.51 -2.65 -8.35
C THR A 140 9.79 -2.66 -6.86
N GLY A 141 9.44 -1.57 -6.16
CA GLY A 141 9.60 -1.44 -4.71
C GLY A 141 11.04 -1.42 -4.22
N ASP A 142 12.03 -1.28 -5.11
CA ASP A 142 13.45 -1.28 -4.76
C ASP A 142 13.74 -0.27 -3.65
N CYS A 143 14.65 -0.56 -2.73
CA CYS A 143 14.94 0.32 -1.61
C CYS A 143 16.42 0.74 -1.61
N ALA A 144 16.86 1.30 -2.75
CA ALA A 144 18.24 1.70 -3.05
C ALA A 144 19.21 0.52 -3.22
N GLY A 145 18.74 -0.56 -3.85
CA GLY A 145 19.55 -1.70 -4.25
C GLY A 145 19.96 -2.66 -3.12
N VAL A 146 19.58 -2.37 -1.87
CA VAL A 146 19.93 -3.22 -0.72
C VAL A 146 18.81 -4.22 -0.40
N LEU A 147 19.18 -5.41 0.09
CA LEU A 147 18.21 -6.44 0.49
C LEU A 147 17.47 -6.01 1.77
N SER A 148 18.20 -5.55 2.78
CA SER A 148 17.62 -5.06 4.03
C SER A 148 17.39 -3.56 3.93
N CYS A 149 16.15 -3.15 3.66
CA CYS A 149 15.78 -1.77 3.42
C CYS A 149 16.04 -0.87 4.63
N VAL A 150 16.56 0.33 4.36
CA VAL A 150 16.71 1.43 5.34
C VAL A 150 15.89 2.66 4.95
N LEU A 151 15.32 2.64 3.75
CA LEU A 151 14.39 3.62 3.19
C LEU A 151 13.14 2.90 2.72
N THR A 152 12.09 3.66 2.38
CA THR A 152 10.89 3.10 1.77
C THR A 152 11.16 2.62 0.33
N GLY A 153 10.24 1.86 -0.24
CA GLY A 153 10.37 1.34 -1.60
C GLY A 153 10.13 2.41 -2.66
N GLU A 154 10.88 2.34 -3.75
CA GLU A 154 10.72 3.17 -4.94
C GLU A 154 9.39 2.86 -5.64
N THR A 155 8.70 3.93 -6.04
CA THR A 155 7.38 3.87 -6.67
C THR A 155 7.45 3.24 -8.09
N PRO A 156 6.40 2.57 -8.57
CA PRO A 156 5.15 2.26 -7.86
C PRO A 156 5.32 1.16 -6.82
N VAL A 157 4.68 1.33 -5.67
CA VAL A 157 4.72 0.36 -4.57
C VAL A 157 3.40 0.34 -3.79
N THR A 158 2.79 -0.84 -3.67
CA THR A 158 1.66 -1.09 -2.77
C THR A 158 2.20 -1.18 -1.33
N LEU A 159 1.65 -0.41 -0.41
CA LEU A 159 2.10 -0.35 0.99
C LEU A 159 1.04 -0.91 1.94
N ALA A 160 1.47 -1.68 2.95
CA ALA A 160 0.72 -1.88 4.18
C ALA A 160 1.32 -0.97 5.25
N GLU A 161 0.51 -0.08 5.83
CA GLU A 161 0.95 0.92 6.81
C GLU A 161 0.32 0.65 8.18
N PHE A 162 1.08 0.91 9.25
CA PHE A 162 0.64 0.65 10.63
C PHE A 162 1.07 1.75 11.59
N ASP A 163 0.20 2.09 12.54
CA ASP A 163 0.51 2.70 13.83
C ASP A 163 -0.17 1.88 14.94
N LEU A 164 0.58 1.00 15.62
CA LEU A 164 0.04 0.05 16.60
C LEU A 164 -0.30 0.68 17.96
N ALA A 165 0.14 1.92 18.20
CA ALA A 165 -0.16 2.69 19.40
C ALA A 165 -0.51 4.13 19.04
N GLY A 166 -1.49 4.27 18.15
CA GLY A 166 -2.08 5.53 17.76
C GLY A 166 -3.16 6.02 18.74
N GLY A 167 -3.83 7.11 18.36
CA GLY A 167 -4.87 7.74 19.17
C GLY A 167 -4.29 8.56 20.32
N SER A 168 -5.12 9.37 20.96
CA SER A 168 -4.66 10.28 22.03
C SER A 168 -4.13 9.54 23.27
N ALA A 169 -4.58 8.30 23.49
CA ALA A 169 -4.17 7.48 24.62
C ALA A 169 -3.19 6.34 24.25
N GLY A 170 -2.78 6.21 22.98
CA GLY A 170 -1.87 5.15 22.54
C GLY A 170 -2.49 3.75 22.59
N ASP A 171 -3.82 3.66 22.52
CA ASP A 171 -4.64 2.47 22.74
C ASP A 171 -5.45 2.06 21.51
N GLN A 172 -5.13 2.62 20.35
CA GLN A 172 -5.74 2.31 19.07
C GLN A 172 -4.67 1.86 18.07
N VAL A 173 -5.00 0.89 17.22
CA VAL A 173 -4.25 0.59 16.01
C VAL A 173 -4.89 1.32 14.84
N PHE A 174 -4.06 2.00 14.05
CA PHE A 174 -4.40 2.50 12.72
C PHE A 174 -3.64 1.68 11.70
N TYR A 175 -4.31 1.20 10.68
CA TYR A 175 -3.67 0.48 9.59
C TYR A 175 -4.45 0.64 8.29
N ASP A 176 -3.76 0.44 7.19
CA ASP A 176 -4.33 0.58 5.87
C ASP A 176 -3.45 -0.08 4.80
N ILE A 177 -4.08 -0.37 3.66
CA ILE A 177 -3.37 -0.58 2.40
C ILE A 177 -3.37 0.76 1.67
N SER A 178 -2.21 1.16 1.15
CA SER A 178 -2.01 2.46 0.53
C SER A 178 -1.48 2.33 -0.89
N LEU A 179 -2.20 2.97 -1.82
CA LEU A 179 -1.86 3.13 -3.23
C LEU A 179 -1.42 4.57 -3.55
N VAL A 180 -1.14 5.37 -2.52
CA VAL A 180 -0.64 6.75 -2.65
C VAL A 180 0.68 6.77 -3.43
N ASP A 181 1.51 5.76 -3.21
CA ASP A 181 2.81 5.56 -3.87
C ASP A 181 2.72 4.59 -5.07
N GLY A 182 1.51 4.32 -5.57
CA GLY A 182 1.28 3.45 -6.72
C GLY A 182 0.84 2.03 -6.35
N TYR A 183 0.82 1.15 -7.34
CA TYR A 183 0.46 -0.25 -7.22
C TYR A 183 1.44 -1.14 -7.97
N ASN A 184 1.97 -2.18 -7.33
CA ASN A 184 2.87 -3.14 -7.98
C ASN A 184 2.55 -4.61 -7.69
N ILE A 185 1.93 -4.91 -6.55
CA ILE A 185 1.60 -6.28 -6.15
C ILE A 185 0.27 -6.29 -5.37
N PRO A 186 -0.59 -7.31 -5.53
CA PRO A 186 -1.76 -7.47 -4.69
C PRO A 186 -1.36 -7.72 -3.24
N MET A 187 -2.15 -7.20 -2.31
CA MET A 187 -1.84 -7.23 -0.89
C MET A 187 -3.11 -7.38 -0.05
N GLY A 188 -3.00 -8.12 1.04
CA GLY A 188 -3.99 -8.18 2.11
C GLY A 188 -3.34 -7.94 3.47
N ILE A 189 -4.13 -7.44 4.41
CA ILE A 189 -3.76 -7.30 5.82
C ILE A 189 -4.76 -8.13 6.61
N LYS A 190 -4.28 -9.01 7.49
CA LYS A 190 -5.14 -9.82 8.37
C LYS A 190 -4.80 -9.55 9.82
N TYR A 191 -5.84 -9.43 10.64
CA TYR A 191 -5.69 -9.36 12.08
C TYR A 191 -5.37 -10.74 12.66
N ILE A 192 -4.37 -10.83 13.53
CA ILE A 192 -4.05 -12.01 14.33
C ILE A 192 -4.48 -11.71 15.77
N PRO A 193 -5.55 -12.33 16.28
CA PRO A 193 -5.98 -12.10 17.65
C PRO A 193 -4.91 -12.48 18.67
N GLY A 194 -4.67 -11.60 19.64
CA GLY A 194 -3.74 -11.86 20.74
C GLY A 194 -4.40 -12.57 21.94
N ASP A 195 -3.69 -12.58 23.06
CA ASP A 195 -4.19 -13.21 24.29
C ASP A 195 -5.30 -12.43 25.01
N ASN A 196 -5.54 -11.17 24.62
CA ASN A 196 -6.57 -10.34 25.24
C ASN A 196 -7.97 -10.90 24.91
N PRO A 197 -8.71 -11.44 25.89
CA PRO A 197 -10.01 -12.07 25.65
C PRO A 197 -11.04 -11.09 25.06
N LYS A 198 -10.87 -9.77 25.26
CA LYS A 198 -11.77 -8.75 24.69
C LYS A 198 -11.64 -8.58 23.17
N LEU A 199 -10.51 -9.00 22.61
CA LEU A 199 -10.17 -8.83 21.19
C LEU A 199 -10.11 -10.18 20.44
N LYS A 200 -10.25 -11.31 21.15
CA LYS A 200 -10.20 -12.65 20.55
C LYS A 200 -11.32 -12.91 19.54
N ASP A 201 -12.46 -12.27 19.74
CA ASP A 201 -13.67 -12.49 18.94
C ASP A 201 -13.85 -11.45 17.82
N ILE A 202 -12.80 -10.70 17.46
CA ILE A 202 -12.85 -9.76 16.33
C ILE A 202 -12.94 -10.58 15.03
N PRO A 203 -14.05 -10.48 14.26
CA PRO A 203 -14.23 -11.30 13.08
C PRO A 203 -13.43 -10.74 11.90
N PRO A 204 -13.00 -11.61 10.98
CA PRO A 204 -12.17 -11.22 9.84
C PRO A 204 -12.87 -10.24 8.90
N ASN A 205 -14.20 -10.29 8.78
CA ASN A 205 -14.94 -9.37 7.91
C ASN A 205 -15.04 -7.93 8.42
N LEU A 206 -14.51 -7.65 9.61
CA LEU A 206 -14.39 -6.32 10.18
C LEU A 206 -12.98 -5.72 10.01
N THR A 207 -11.96 -6.56 9.79
CA THR A 207 -10.55 -6.13 9.84
C THR A 207 -9.68 -6.57 8.68
N ASN A 208 -10.02 -7.67 8.01
CA ASN A 208 -9.11 -8.27 7.04
C ASN A 208 -9.35 -7.65 5.67
N CYS A 209 -8.62 -6.59 5.35
CA CYS A 209 -8.75 -5.87 4.08
C CYS A 209 -7.83 -6.45 3.00
N ALA A 210 -8.21 -6.27 1.74
CA ALA A 210 -7.38 -6.63 0.60
C ALA A 210 -7.56 -5.67 -0.57
N CYS A 211 -6.49 -5.51 -1.33
CA CYS A 211 -6.47 -4.79 -2.60
C CYS A 211 -5.89 -5.69 -3.69
N ILE A 212 -6.75 -6.10 -4.63
CA ILE A 212 -6.40 -6.95 -5.75
C ILE A 212 -6.79 -6.20 -7.03
N ALA A 213 -5.80 -5.53 -7.61
CA ALA A 213 -5.90 -4.71 -8.80
C ALA A 213 -5.02 -5.27 -9.95
N THR A 214 -4.78 -6.59 -9.94
CA THR A 214 -4.02 -7.32 -10.96
C THR A 214 -4.95 -8.27 -11.71
N SER A 215 -4.94 -8.21 -13.04
CA SER A 215 -5.70 -9.13 -13.89
C SER A 215 -5.19 -10.56 -13.73
N GLY A 216 -6.10 -11.54 -13.73
CA GLY A 216 -5.81 -12.95 -13.47
C GLY A 216 -5.82 -13.35 -12.00
N TRP A 217 -5.85 -12.38 -11.08
CA TRP A 217 -5.85 -12.63 -9.63
C TRP A 217 -7.22 -12.45 -8.97
N LEU A 218 -8.21 -11.91 -9.69
CA LEU A 218 -9.57 -11.89 -9.16
C LEU A 218 -10.16 -13.30 -9.22
N ALA A 219 -10.56 -13.80 -8.05
CA ALA A 219 -11.34 -15.03 -7.90
C ALA A 219 -12.75 -14.70 -7.42
N GLU A 220 -13.73 -15.54 -7.75
CA GLU A 220 -15.06 -15.39 -7.17
C GLU A 220 -15.00 -15.52 -5.63
N PRO A 221 -15.79 -14.74 -4.88
CA PRO A 221 -15.96 -14.96 -3.45
C PRO A 221 -16.35 -16.42 -3.18
N SER A 222 -15.51 -17.16 -2.47
CA SER A 222 -15.78 -18.55 -2.13
C SER A 222 -15.97 -18.73 -0.62
N ASP A 223 -16.95 -19.54 -0.24
CA ASP A 223 -17.17 -19.98 1.14
C ASP A 223 -16.14 -21.05 1.53
N SER A 224 -14.87 -20.71 1.75
CA SER A 224 -13.96 -21.59 2.51
C SER A 224 -12.63 -20.96 2.94
N GLY A 225 -12.30 -21.13 4.22
CA GLY A 225 -10.93 -21.35 4.72
C GLY A 225 -10.29 -20.22 5.52
N THR A 226 -9.47 -20.58 6.51
CA THR A 226 -8.64 -19.70 7.36
C THR A 226 -7.42 -19.10 6.64
N SER A 227 -7.41 -19.08 5.31
CA SER A 227 -6.24 -18.78 4.49
C SER A 227 -6.61 -17.86 3.34
N GLY A 228 -6.50 -16.55 3.60
CA GLY A 228 -6.69 -15.49 2.61
C GLY A 228 -7.59 -14.37 3.13
N ASN A 229 -7.99 -13.46 2.26
CA ASN A 229 -9.13 -12.57 2.43
C ASN A 229 -10.46 -13.36 2.37
N ALA A 230 -10.52 -14.46 3.12
CA ALA A 230 -11.43 -15.55 2.91
C ALA A 230 -12.73 -15.32 3.69
N SER A 231 -13.83 -15.23 2.95
CA SER A 231 -15.19 -15.14 3.47
C SER A 231 -15.53 -16.46 4.16
N THR A 232 -16.25 -16.39 5.27
CA THR A 232 -16.84 -17.59 5.89
C THR A 232 -18.35 -17.45 5.87
N THR A 233 -19.07 -18.57 5.88
CA THR A 233 -20.54 -18.57 6.00
C THR A 233 -21.02 -17.87 7.27
N GLN A 234 -20.19 -17.85 8.32
CA GLN A 234 -20.50 -17.19 9.59
C GLN A 234 -20.17 -15.69 9.56
N PHE A 235 -19.06 -15.30 8.92
CA PHE A 235 -18.60 -13.93 8.81
C PHE A 235 -18.30 -13.62 7.34
N PRO A 236 -19.33 -13.30 6.54
CA PRO A 236 -19.15 -13.03 5.13
C PRO A 236 -18.40 -11.71 4.92
N LEU A 237 -17.42 -11.71 4.02
CA LEU A 237 -16.65 -10.51 3.68
C LEU A 237 -17.39 -9.66 2.63
N PRO A 238 -17.51 -8.33 2.83
CA PRO A 238 -18.00 -7.44 1.79
C PRO A 238 -16.90 -7.21 0.75
N TYR A 239 -17.22 -7.47 -0.52
CA TYR A 239 -16.28 -7.36 -1.64
C TYR A 239 -16.65 -6.23 -2.62
N GLU A 240 -15.66 -5.77 -3.37
CA GLU A 240 -15.86 -5.03 -4.62
C GLU A 240 -16.42 -6.01 -5.66
N ALA A 241 -17.65 -5.77 -6.14
CA ALA A 241 -18.39 -6.69 -7.01
C ALA A 241 -18.34 -6.37 -8.52
N LYS A 242 -17.85 -5.19 -8.93
CA LYS A 242 -18.04 -4.64 -10.28
C LYS A 242 -16.90 -4.96 -11.25
N TYR A 243 -15.68 -5.14 -10.75
CA TYR A 243 -14.51 -5.40 -11.57
C TYR A 243 -14.46 -6.88 -12.00
N THR A 244 -14.15 -7.15 -13.26
CA THR A 244 -13.82 -8.50 -13.72
C THR A 244 -12.33 -8.54 -14.03
N ASN A 245 -11.74 -9.72 -14.27
CA ASN A 245 -10.34 -9.81 -14.67
C ASN A 245 -10.04 -8.98 -15.93
N GLU A 246 -11.00 -8.87 -16.84
CA GLU A 246 -10.91 -8.03 -18.05
C GLU A 246 -10.99 -6.54 -17.72
N LYS A 247 -11.83 -6.11 -16.76
CA LYS A 247 -11.91 -4.69 -16.37
C LYS A 247 -10.72 -4.24 -15.52
N VAL A 248 -10.15 -5.15 -14.73
CA VAL A 248 -8.98 -4.85 -13.89
C VAL A 248 -7.74 -4.58 -14.75
N SER A 249 -7.59 -5.18 -15.93
CA SER A 249 -6.43 -4.83 -16.79
C SER A 249 -6.42 -3.37 -17.25
N ASP A 250 -7.55 -2.66 -17.17
CA ASP A 250 -7.70 -1.30 -17.69
C ASP A 250 -7.86 -0.21 -16.61
N TRP A 251 -7.81 -0.55 -15.30
CA TRP A 251 -8.03 0.46 -14.26
C TRP A 251 -6.90 1.51 -14.20
N CYS A 252 -5.66 1.10 -14.49
CA CYS A 252 -4.49 1.98 -14.46
C CYS A 252 -4.45 2.85 -15.73
N PRO A 253 -4.43 4.19 -15.60
CA PRO A 253 -4.22 5.07 -16.75
C PRO A 253 -2.91 4.75 -17.49
N TRP A 254 -2.95 4.76 -18.83
CA TRP A 254 -1.83 4.31 -19.66
C TRP A 254 -0.54 5.12 -19.44
N ASP A 255 -0.65 6.41 -19.12
CA ASP A 255 0.49 7.29 -18.89
C ASP A 255 1.17 7.04 -17.54
N LEU A 256 0.48 6.32 -16.66
CA LEU A 256 0.93 5.91 -15.33
C LEU A 256 1.43 4.47 -15.28
N GLN A 257 1.22 3.68 -16.34
CA GLN A 257 1.82 2.36 -16.50
C GLN A 257 3.36 2.45 -16.50
N LYS A 258 4.03 1.63 -15.68
CA LYS A 258 5.50 1.65 -15.52
C LYS A 258 6.22 1.27 -16.82
N SER A 259 5.65 0.32 -17.55
CA SER A 259 6.13 -0.21 -18.84
C SER A 259 5.13 0.19 -19.93
N GLN A 260 5.08 1.49 -20.24
CA GLN A 260 4.14 2.03 -21.21
C GLN A 260 4.17 1.25 -22.54
N PRO A 261 3.01 0.83 -23.08
CA PRO A 261 2.97 0.11 -24.35
C PRO A 261 3.52 0.99 -25.46
N THR A 262 4.23 0.37 -26.41
CA THR A 262 4.79 1.07 -27.57
C THR A 262 3.69 1.80 -28.34
N LYS A 263 3.85 3.12 -28.54
CA LYS A 263 2.89 3.96 -29.25
C LYS A 263 2.58 3.38 -30.64
N PRO A 264 1.31 3.18 -31.02
CA PRO A 264 0.97 2.86 -32.41
C PRO A 264 1.23 4.07 -33.32
N GLY A 265 1.90 3.88 -34.46
CA GLY A 265 1.95 4.88 -35.56
C GLY A 265 2.47 6.28 -35.20
N ASP A 266 1.88 7.33 -35.82
CA ASP A 266 2.29 8.75 -35.88
C ASP A 266 2.34 9.51 -34.53
N GLY A 267 2.55 8.82 -33.41
CA GLY A 267 2.80 9.44 -32.11
C GLY A 267 1.55 9.83 -31.32
N VAL A 268 0.35 9.42 -31.77
CA VAL A 268 -0.94 9.66 -31.11
C VAL A 268 -1.55 8.33 -30.65
N TYR A 269 -1.90 8.22 -29.37
CA TYR A 269 -2.71 7.10 -28.88
C TYR A 269 -4.15 7.26 -29.42
N PRO A 270 -4.68 6.30 -30.20
CA PRO A 270 -6.03 6.39 -30.73
C PRO A 270 -7.06 6.20 -29.62
N TYR A 271 -7.63 7.29 -29.13
CA TYR A 271 -8.70 7.25 -28.14
C TYR A 271 -10.06 6.96 -28.82
N PRO A 272 -10.90 6.03 -28.31
CA PRO A 272 -10.65 5.12 -27.19
C PRO A 272 -9.72 3.95 -27.58
N ASP A 273 -8.79 3.62 -26.68
CA ASP A 273 -7.62 2.74 -26.90
C ASP A 273 -7.96 1.23 -26.92
N ASP A 274 -9.05 0.84 -27.57
CA ASP A 274 -9.65 -0.49 -27.50
C ASP A 274 -8.86 -1.63 -28.17
N LYS A 275 -7.73 -1.31 -28.82
CA LYS A 275 -6.95 -2.27 -29.65
C LYS A 275 -5.46 -2.36 -29.30
N ILE A 276 -4.98 -1.70 -28.26
CA ILE A 276 -3.57 -1.80 -27.84
C ILE A 276 -3.42 -3.00 -26.91
N GLN A 277 -2.56 -3.95 -27.27
CA GLN A 277 -2.22 -5.06 -26.39
C GLN A 277 -1.51 -4.54 -25.15
N ARG A 278 -2.16 -4.69 -23.98
CA ARG A 278 -1.54 -4.44 -22.67
C ARG A 278 -0.82 -5.72 -22.21
N PRO A 279 0.30 -5.61 -21.48
CA PRO A 279 0.78 -6.75 -20.70
C PRO A 279 -0.32 -7.18 -19.73
N ILE A 280 -0.37 -8.47 -19.40
CA ILE A 280 -1.37 -9.04 -18.46
C ILE A 280 -1.38 -8.26 -17.14
N PHE A 281 -0.23 -7.73 -16.73
CA PHE A 281 -0.10 -6.79 -15.63
C PHE A 281 1.07 -5.83 -15.88
N ASP A 282 0.87 -4.55 -15.56
CA ASP A 282 1.94 -3.55 -15.46
C ASP A 282 1.75 -2.73 -14.18
N PRO A 283 2.79 -2.57 -13.34
CA PRO A 283 2.73 -1.71 -12.18
C PRO A 283 2.27 -0.28 -12.52
N CYS A 284 1.43 0.29 -11.67
CA CYS A 284 0.80 1.58 -11.89
C CYS A 284 1.40 2.64 -10.98
N LEU A 285 2.04 3.66 -11.55
CA LEU A 285 2.44 4.87 -10.82
C LEU A 285 1.21 5.59 -10.30
N SER A 286 1.30 6.19 -9.12
CA SER A 286 0.33 7.21 -8.76
C SER A 286 0.57 8.48 -9.57
N ALA A 287 -0.43 9.35 -9.63
CA ALA A 287 -0.27 10.65 -10.26
C ALA A 287 0.86 11.46 -9.60
N CYS A 288 1.00 11.40 -8.27
CA CYS A 288 2.07 12.07 -7.54
C CYS A 288 3.44 11.50 -7.93
N SER A 289 3.59 10.17 -7.96
CA SER A 289 4.83 9.50 -8.38
C SER A 289 5.24 9.89 -9.80
N LYS A 290 4.27 10.12 -10.69
CA LYS A 290 4.54 10.51 -12.08
C LYS A 290 4.90 11.98 -12.23
N SER A 291 4.11 12.87 -11.65
CA SER A 291 4.16 14.31 -11.93
C SER A 291 5.02 15.08 -10.94
N ASN A 292 5.17 14.57 -9.72
CA ASN A 292 5.71 15.28 -8.55
C ASN A 292 5.06 16.67 -8.35
N SER A 293 3.82 16.84 -8.82
CA SER A 293 3.13 18.12 -8.78
C SER A 293 2.56 18.38 -7.39
N PRO A 294 2.53 19.64 -6.91
CA PRO A 294 1.92 19.93 -5.62
C PRO A 294 0.44 19.54 -5.53
N GLU A 295 -0.28 19.55 -6.65
CA GLU A 295 -1.68 19.15 -6.69
C GLU A 295 -1.87 17.65 -6.49
N ASP A 296 -1.10 16.83 -7.22
CA ASP A 296 -1.21 15.36 -7.14
C ASP A 296 -0.62 14.81 -5.84
N CYS A 297 0.43 15.45 -5.32
CA CYS A 297 1.06 15.08 -4.05
C CYS A 297 0.42 15.78 -2.85
N CYS A 298 -0.61 16.58 -3.09
CA CYS A 298 -1.28 17.43 -2.11
C CYS A 298 -0.34 18.38 -1.33
N THR A 299 0.86 18.74 -1.81
CA THR A 299 1.79 19.56 -1.03
C THR A 299 1.56 21.07 -1.18
N GLY A 300 2.22 21.88 -0.34
CA GLY A 300 2.15 23.34 -0.41
C GLY A 300 0.73 23.87 -0.21
N LYS A 301 0.20 24.63 -1.18
CA LYS A 301 -1.16 25.17 -1.14
C LYS A 301 -2.26 24.11 -1.17
N TYR A 302 -1.93 22.89 -1.61
CA TYR A 302 -2.86 21.76 -1.66
C TYR A 302 -2.80 20.92 -0.37
N ASN A 303 -1.96 21.28 0.62
CA ASN A 303 -1.87 20.59 1.90
C ASN A 303 -3.06 20.94 2.82
N ASP A 304 -4.25 20.73 2.29
CA ASP A 304 -5.54 20.89 2.95
C ASP A 304 -6.52 19.89 2.29
N PRO A 305 -7.19 19.02 3.04
CA PRO A 305 -8.17 18.07 2.49
C PRO A 305 -9.36 18.75 1.80
N LYS A 306 -9.62 20.02 2.11
CA LYS A 306 -10.63 20.82 1.41
C LYS A 306 -10.14 21.30 0.05
N VAL A 307 -8.84 21.38 -0.17
CA VAL A 307 -8.23 21.88 -1.41
C VAL A 307 -7.76 20.74 -2.31
N CYS A 308 -7.01 19.76 -1.79
CA CYS A 308 -6.60 18.61 -2.60
C CYS A 308 -7.79 17.74 -2.96
N LYS A 309 -7.95 17.42 -4.25
CA LYS A 309 -9.08 16.63 -4.76
C LYS A 309 -8.59 15.37 -5.45
N PRO A 310 -9.41 14.30 -5.45
CA PRO A 310 -9.06 13.08 -6.16
C PRO A 310 -8.99 13.34 -7.68
N ASN A 311 -7.81 13.09 -8.25
CA ASN A 311 -7.54 13.05 -9.69
C ASN A 311 -8.05 11.75 -10.35
N LEU A 312 -7.73 11.55 -11.64
CA LEU A 312 -8.16 10.36 -12.39
C LEU A 312 -7.61 9.06 -11.78
N TYR A 313 -6.31 9.02 -11.46
CA TYR A 313 -5.68 7.86 -10.84
C TYR A 313 -6.38 7.47 -9.55
N SER A 314 -6.54 8.41 -8.62
CA SER A 314 -7.14 8.14 -7.31
C SER A 314 -8.58 7.64 -7.42
N LYS A 315 -9.38 8.20 -8.33
CA LYS A 315 -10.74 7.70 -8.61
C LYS A 315 -10.74 6.26 -9.11
N ASN A 316 -9.82 5.91 -10.01
CA ASN A 316 -9.73 4.55 -10.55
C ASN A 316 -9.19 3.56 -9.49
N ALA A 317 -8.13 3.95 -8.78
CA ALA A 317 -7.55 3.19 -7.67
C ALA A 317 -8.60 2.89 -6.59
N LYS A 318 -9.42 3.88 -6.25
CA LYS A 318 -10.51 3.71 -5.28
C LYS A 318 -11.64 2.84 -5.79
N ALA A 319 -11.91 2.86 -7.09
CA ALA A 319 -12.93 2.00 -7.69
C ALA A 319 -12.51 0.51 -7.65
N VAL A 320 -11.23 0.21 -7.89
CA VAL A 320 -10.71 -1.18 -7.88
C VAL A 320 -10.34 -1.67 -6.48
N CYS A 321 -9.90 -0.79 -5.58
CA CYS A 321 -9.58 -1.10 -4.19
C CYS A 321 -10.30 -0.14 -3.22
N PRO A 322 -11.60 -0.38 -2.92
CA PRO A 322 -12.42 0.53 -2.13
C PRO A 322 -11.91 0.79 -0.71
N ASP A 323 -11.26 -0.18 -0.07
CA ASP A 323 -10.72 -0.04 1.29
C ASP A 323 -9.30 0.55 1.34
N ALA A 324 -8.63 0.74 0.20
CA ALA A 324 -7.26 1.25 0.15
C ALA A 324 -7.21 2.77 0.00
N TYR A 325 -6.16 3.41 0.52
CA TYR A 325 -5.88 4.81 0.24
C TYR A 325 -5.56 5.00 -1.25
N SER A 326 -6.30 5.89 -1.90
CA SER A 326 -6.08 6.21 -3.31
C SER A 326 -5.27 7.49 -3.56
N PHE A 327 -5.19 8.36 -2.56
CA PHE A 327 -4.39 9.59 -2.51
C PHE A 327 -4.23 10.05 -1.06
N ALA A 328 -3.42 11.07 -0.83
CA ALA A 328 -2.98 11.51 0.49
C ALA A 328 -4.09 11.85 1.51
N PHE A 329 -5.25 12.35 1.06
CA PHE A 329 -6.35 12.76 1.95
C PHE A 329 -7.58 11.84 1.87
N ASP A 330 -7.37 10.55 1.57
CA ASP A 330 -8.42 9.53 1.50
C ASP A 330 -8.76 8.87 2.86
N ASP A 331 -8.53 9.57 3.98
CA ASP A 331 -8.64 9.00 5.33
C ASP A 331 -10.04 8.46 5.62
N GLN A 332 -11.07 9.19 5.19
CA GLN A 332 -12.44 8.88 5.56
C GLN A 332 -12.92 7.53 5.04
N THR A 333 -12.27 6.95 4.03
CA THR A 333 -12.72 5.69 3.43
C THR A 333 -11.62 4.64 3.34
N SER A 334 -10.49 4.84 4.02
CA SER A 334 -9.30 3.98 3.85
C SER A 334 -8.61 3.60 5.16
N THR A 335 -8.84 4.34 6.25
CA THR A 335 -8.23 4.02 7.54
C THR A 335 -9.05 2.99 8.31
N PHE A 336 -8.43 1.87 8.66
CA PHE A 336 -8.98 0.95 9.65
C PHE A 336 -8.51 1.35 11.04
N ILE A 337 -9.42 1.24 12.02
CA ILE A 337 -9.15 1.62 13.41
C ILE A 337 -9.72 0.55 14.34
N ILE A 338 -8.86 -0.12 15.10
CA ILE A 338 -9.26 -1.11 16.11
C ILE A 338 -8.56 -0.85 17.45
N PRO A 339 -8.99 -1.46 18.56
CA PRO A 339 -8.25 -1.36 19.82
C PRO A 339 -6.83 -1.92 19.72
N ALA A 340 -5.89 -1.33 20.46
CA ALA A 340 -4.50 -1.81 20.51
C ALA A 340 -4.40 -3.25 21.04
N GLY A 341 -3.57 -4.05 20.37
CA GLY A 341 -3.26 -5.43 20.73
C GLY A 341 -3.43 -6.41 19.57
N GLY A 342 -2.93 -7.64 19.75
CA GLY A 342 -2.88 -8.64 18.69
C GLY A 342 -1.62 -8.52 17.83
N GLY A 343 -1.69 -9.12 16.65
CA GLY A 343 -0.65 -9.12 15.61
C GLY A 343 -1.26 -9.00 14.23
N TRP A 344 -0.43 -9.10 13.21
CA TRP A 344 -0.79 -8.83 11.84
C TRP A 344 -0.14 -9.82 10.89
N GLU A 345 -0.87 -10.23 9.87
CA GLU A 345 -0.33 -10.93 8.71
C GLU A 345 -0.44 -10.04 7.49
N ILE A 346 0.67 -9.84 6.79
CA ILE A 346 0.71 -9.25 5.45
C ILE A 346 0.71 -10.40 4.46
N ASP A 347 -0.31 -10.44 3.63
CA ASP A 347 -0.51 -11.49 2.66
C ASP A 347 -0.28 -10.93 1.25
N PHE A 348 0.81 -11.35 0.60
CA PHE A 348 1.09 -10.95 -0.78
C PHE A 348 0.37 -11.89 -1.74
N CYS A 349 -0.30 -11.30 -2.73
CA CYS A 349 -1.16 -12.01 -3.67
C CYS A 349 -2.24 -12.86 -2.99
N PRO A 350 -3.08 -12.26 -2.10
CA PRO A 350 -4.14 -13.01 -1.45
C PRO A 350 -5.16 -13.51 -2.49
N ALA A 351 -5.76 -14.66 -2.24
CA ALA A 351 -6.90 -15.12 -3.03
C ALA A 351 -8.15 -14.25 -2.78
N GLY A 352 -8.99 -14.12 -3.80
CA GLY A 352 -10.29 -13.43 -3.71
C GLY A 352 -10.33 -12.14 -4.53
N ARG A 353 -10.95 -11.10 -3.97
CA ARG A 353 -11.11 -9.77 -4.59
C ARG A 353 -10.82 -8.66 -3.58
N SER A 354 -10.73 -7.43 -4.06
CA SER A 354 -10.64 -6.26 -3.18
C SER A 354 -11.85 -6.18 -2.24
N THR A 355 -11.59 -5.79 -1.00
CA THR A 355 -12.62 -5.65 0.04
C THR A 355 -13.33 -4.30 -0.02
N ASN A 356 -14.53 -4.26 0.56
CA ASN A 356 -15.32 -3.05 0.76
C ASN A 356 -15.88 -2.97 2.19
N ILE A 357 -15.04 -3.31 3.16
CA ILE A 357 -15.35 -3.40 4.59
C ILE A 357 -15.68 -2.02 5.15
N LEU A 358 -14.91 -0.99 4.81
CA LEU A 358 -15.13 0.34 5.39
C LEU A 358 -16.43 0.98 4.92
N ALA A 359 -16.89 0.67 3.70
CA ALA A 359 -18.20 1.14 3.26
C ALA A 359 -19.37 0.42 3.96
N THR A 360 -19.12 -0.79 4.50
CA THR A 360 -20.15 -1.69 5.03
C THR A 360 -20.20 -1.67 6.56
N PHE A 361 -19.05 -1.83 7.22
CA PHE A 361 -18.93 -2.05 8.66
C PHE A 361 -18.14 -0.97 9.40
N LYS A 362 -17.92 0.21 8.82
CA LYS A 362 -17.17 1.29 9.50
C LYS A 362 -17.81 1.72 10.82
N ALA A 363 -19.14 1.76 10.91
CA ALA A 363 -19.82 2.10 12.17
C ALA A 363 -19.50 1.07 13.26
N GLN A 364 -19.58 -0.22 12.94
CA GLN A 364 -19.25 -1.34 13.81
C GLN A 364 -17.78 -1.30 14.24
N MET A 365 -16.87 -1.01 13.30
CA MET A 365 -15.43 -0.88 13.58
C MET A 365 -15.16 0.30 14.52
N GLN A 366 -15.81 1.44 14.32
CA GLN A 366 -15.69 2.60 15.20
C GLN A 366 -16.22 2.31 16.60
N SER A 367 -17.37 1.64 16.72
CA SER A 367 -17.91 1.19 18.01
C SER A 367 -16.95 0.24 18.72
N LEU A 368 -16.38 -0.75 18.02
CA LEU A 368 -15.37 -1.65 18.56
C LEU A 368 -14.15 -0.89 19.09
N SER A 369 -13.66 0.09 18.35
CA SER A 369 -12.51 0.92 18.77
C SER A 369 -12.81 1.74 20.03
N GLN A 370 -14.02 2.32 20.13
CA GLN A 370 -14.45 3.10 21.29
C GLN A 370 -14.69 2.23 22.53
N GLU A 371 -15.34 1.09 22.36
CA GLU A 371 -15.69 0.18 23.45
C GLU A 371 -14.52 -0.68 23.93
N LYS A 372 -13.47 -0.83 23.09
CA LYS A 372 -12.29 -1.65 23.34
C LYS A 372 -12.58 -3.13 23.61
N GLN A 373 -13.72 -3.60 23.11
CA GLN A 373 -14.16 -4.99 23.22
C GLN A 373 -15.22 -5.29 22.17
N MET A 374 -15.32 -6.56 21.77
CA MET A 374 -16.39 -7.02 20.91
C MET A 374 -17.73 -7.06 21.66
N SER A 375 -18.74 -6.35 21.17
CA SER A 375 -20.10 -6.40 21.71
C SER A 375 -20.94 -7.45 20.97
N LYS A 376 -21.95 -7.99 21.65
CA LYS A 376 -22.89 -8.95 21.01
C LYS A 376 -23.63 -8.34 19.82
N ALA A 377 -23.88 -7.03 19.84
CA ALA A 377 -24.53 -6.32 18.76
C ALA A 377 -23.61 -6.23 17.52
N ILE A 378 -22.36 -5.81 17.71
CA ILE A 378 -21.37 -5.75 16.61
C ILE A 378 -21.18 -7.14 16.01
N LEU A 379 -21.06 -8.16 16.86
CA LEU A 379 -20.88 -9.54 16.41
C LEU A 379 -22.08 -10.04 15.59
N ALA A 380 -23.31 -9.74 16.03
CA ALA A 380 -24.53 -10.11 15.31
C ALA A 380 -24.62 -9.40 13.94
N ASP A 381 -24.25 -8.13 13.86
CA ASP A 381 -24.19 -7.38 12.60
C ASP A 381 -23.18 -8.00 11.64
N CYS A 382 -21.98 -8.37 12.12
CA CYS A 382 -20.95 -9.01 11.31
C CYS A 382 -21.38 -10.39 10.79
N MET A 383 -22.33 -11.06 11.42
CA MET A 383 -22.89 -12.34 10.94
C MET A 383 -24.07 -12.15 9.96
N ASN A 384 -24.62 -10.94 9.87
CA ASN A 384 -25.84 -10.70 9.11
C ASN A 384 -25.51 -10.29 7.67
N ILE A 385 -25.55 -11.26 6.75
CA ILE A 385 -25.28 -11.04 5.33
C ILE A 385 -26.17 -9.96 4.69
N THR A 386 -27.39 -9.75 5.19
CA THR A 386 -28.32 -8.76 4.64
C THR A 386 -27.78 -7.32 4.76
N ILE A 387 -26.90 -7.04 5.73
CA ILE A 387 -26.24 -5.73 5.84
C ILE A 387 -25.33 -5.49 4.63
N ILE A 388 -24.58 -6.52 4.20
CA ILE A 388 -23.72 -6.46 3.03
C ILE A 388 -24.57 -6.24 1.77
N GLU A 389 -25.65 -7.01 1.61
CA GLU A 389 -26.56 -6.91 0.47
C GLU A 389 -27.23 -5.53 0.38
N GLN A 390 -27.70 -4.99 1.50
CA GLN A 390 -28.32 -3.67 1.56
C GLN A 390 -27.34 -2.56 1.18
N HIS A 391 -26.10 -2.63 1.65
CA HIS A 391 -25.07 -1.67 1.28
C HIS A 391 -24.70 -1.76 -0.21
N ALA A 392 -24.61 -2.97 -0.76
CA ALA A 392 -24.37 -3.18 -2.18
C ALA A 392 -25.49 -2.57 -3.04
N ASN A 393 -26.75 -2.84 -2.69
CA ASN A 393 -27.93 -2.31 -3.40
C ASN A 393 -28.01 -0.78 -3.31
N ALA A 394 -27.82 -0.19 -2.13
CA ALA A 394 -27.85 1.26 -1.95
C ALA A 394 -26.72 1.98 -2.74
N ALA A 395 -25.56 1.33 -2.90
CA ALA A 395 -24.49 1.84 -3.75
C ALA A 395 -24.84 1.78 -5.24
N GLU A 396 -25.66 0.83 -5.66
CA GLU A 396 -26.17 0.70 -7.03
C GLU A 396 -27.27 1.72 -7.33
N GLU A 397 -28.24 1.91 -6.43
CA GLU A 397 -29.30 2.93 -6.58
C GLU A 397 -28.74 4.35 -6.74
N LYS A 398 -27.81 4.74 -5.85
CA LYS A 398 -27.12 6.05 -5.95
C LYS A 398 -26.41 6.26 -7.29
N ARG A 399 -25.95 5.18 -7.92
CA ARG A 399 -25.31 5.23 -9.24
C ARG A 399 -26.35 5.42 -10.34
N VAL A 400 -27.46 4.69 -10.30
CA VAL A 400 -28.55 4.83 -11.28
C VAL A 400 -29.07 6.27 -11.26
N ASP A 401 -29.33 6.83 -10.09
CA ASP A 401 -29.75 8.23 -9.95
C ASP A 401 -28.74 9.22 -10.55
N ARG A 402 -27.44 9.00 -10.30
CA ARG A 402 -26.38 9.85 -10.85
C ARG A 402 -26.26 9.74 -12.37
N SER A 403 -26.47 8.55 -12.94
CA SER A 403 -26.50 8.35 -14.40
C SER A 403 -27.71 9.00 -15.07
N LEU A 404 -28.89 8.93 -14.45
CA LEU A 404 -30.10 9.58 -14.92
C LEU A 404 -29.95 11.11 -14.88
N SER A 405 -29.33 11.64 -13.81
CA SER A 405 -29.03 13.06 -13.69
C SER A 405 -28.05 13.55 -14.77
N LEU A 406 -26.97 12.81 -15.05
CA LEU A 406 -26.05 13.15 -16.14
C LEU A 406 -26.72 13.07 -17.51
N GLY A 407 -27.53 12.03 -17.75
CA GLY A 407 -28.28 11.87 -18.99
C GLY A 407 -29.25 13.03 -19.23
N ALA A 408 -29.98 13.46 -18.19
CA ALA A 408 -30.83 14.65 -18.26
C ALA A 408 -30.04 15.92 -18.55
N LEU A 409 -28.86 16.10 -17.94
CA LEU A 409 -27.99 17.25 -18.17
C LEU A 409 -27.46 17.28 -19.62
N VAL A 410 -27.05 16.13 -20.16
CA VAL A 410 -26.59 16.02 -21.56
C VAL A 410 -27.73 16.33 -22.53
N VAL A 411 -28.95 15.86 -22.27
CA VAL A 411 -30.12 16.18 -23.10
C VAL A 411 -30.43 17.68 -23.07
N VAL A 412 -30.38 18.32 -21.90
CA VAL A 412 -30.60 19.77 -21.76
C VAL A 412 -29.52 20.58 -22.47
N VAL A 413 -28.25 20.21 -22.33
CA VAL A 413 -27.13 20.89 -23.02
C VAL A 413 -27.23 20.68 -24.53
N ALA A 414 -27.55 19.48 -25.00
CA ALA A 414 -27.76 19.21 -26.42
C ALA A 414 -28.93 20.03 -26.99
N TRP A 415 -30.02 20.20 -26.23
CA TRP A 415 -31.14 21.05 -26.60
C TRP A 415 -30.74 22.53 -26.71
N LEU A 416 -29.93 23.03 -25.77
CA LEU A 416 -29.47 24.43 -25.77
C LEU A 416 -28.41 24.74 -26.84
N VAL A 417 -27.70 23.72 -27.35
CA VAL A 417 -26.70 23.88 -28.43
C VAL A 417 -27.34 23.76 -29.81
N LEU A 418 -28.52 23.12 -29.91
CA LEU A 418 -29.23 22.89 -31.17
C LEU A 418 -30.35 23.90 -31.46
N TRP A 419 -30.53 24.93 -30.61
CA TRP A 419 -31.56 25.97 -30.75
C TRP A 419 -31.03 27.38 -30.51
#